data_AF-A0A965LEP9-F1
#
_entry.id   AF-A0A965LEP9-F1
#
_cell.length_a   1.000
_cell.length_b   1.000
_cell.length_c   1.000
_cell.angle_alpha   90.00
_cell.angle_beta   90.00
_cell.angle_gamma   90.00
#
_symmetry.space_group_name_H-M   'P 1'
#
loop_
_entity.id
_entity.type
_entity.pdbx_description
1 polymer ?
#
loop_
_entity_poly.entity_id
_entity_poly.type
_entity_poly.pdbx_seq_one_letter_code
_entity_poly.pdbx_strand_id
1 'polypeptide(L)'
;YDQLILVHTPHLEDKRKGTRLIMDALKANGVVKPERVIIDHVEEHTIGEVLDAGFWAGITLYPESKATPVRAVDMLENFASQRVWLNSACDWGVSDPIAVPKAAQEMRRRGHSATAIDSLVYGNPVRFLSQCPNFKDPAALKS
;
A
#
# COMPACT_ATOMS: atom_id res chain seq x y z
N TYR A 1 0.44 -4.67 22.68
CA TYR A 1 1.57 -3.82 22.28
C TYR A 1 2.39 -4.56 21.22
N ASP A 2 3.07 -3.83 20.33
CA ASP A 2 3.68 -4.32 19.08
C ASP A 2 2.71 -4.76 17.96
N GLN A 3 1.70 -3.92 17.69
CA GLN A 3 0.78 -4.12 16.56
C GLN A 3 1.29 -3.41 15.30
N LEU A 4 0.82 -3.86 14.14
CA LEU A 4 0.99 -3.16 12.87
C LEU A 4 0.08 -1.93 12.84
N ILE A 5 0.53 -0.89 12.15
CA ILE A 5 -0.19 0.39 12.07
C ILE A 5 -0.53 0.67 10.61
N LEU A 6 -1.75 1.13 10.36
CA LEU A 6 -2.16 1.72 9.08
C LEU A 6 -2.69 3.12 9.38
N VAL A 7 -2.11 4.12 8.72
CA VAL A 7 -2.51 5.53 8.87
C VAL A 7 -3.07 6.03 7.56
N HIS A 8 -4.29 6.55 7.60
CA HIS A 8 -4.92 7.19 6.44
C HIS A 8 -4.44 8.64 6.32
N THR A 9 -3.92 9.02 5.15
CA THR A 9 -3.54 10.40 4.88
C THR A 9 -4.77 11.29 4.62
N PRO A 10 -4.71 12.60 4.95
CA PRO A 10 -5.84 13.52 4.76
C PRO A 10 -6.20 13.74 3.28
N HIS A 11 -7.38 14.34 3.05
CA HIS A 11 -7.84 14.73 1.71
C HIS A 11 -7.11 15.99 1.17
N LEU A 12 -7.38 16.30 -0.11
CA LEU A 12 -6.52 16.99 -1.09
C LEU A 12 -5.90 18.35 -0.72
N GLU A 13 -6.49 19.15 0.18
CA GLU A 13 -6.14 20.58 0.28
C GLU A 13 -4.67 20.83 0.68
N ASP A 14 -4.03 19.91 1.42
CA ASP A 14 -2.56 19.84 1.54
C ASP A 14 -2.09 18.42 1.90
N LYS A 15 -2.40 17.45 1.02
CA LYS A 15 -2.08 16.03 1.26
C LYS A 15 -0.59 15.79 1.49
N ARG A 16 0.29 16.46 0.74
CA ARG A 16 1.74 16.30 0.86
C ARG A 16 2.24 16.75 2.24
N LYS A 17 1.85 17.95 2.69
CA LYS A 17 2.21 18.43 4.04
C LYS A 17 1.62 17.54 5.12
N GLY A 18 0.36 17.13 4.99
CA GLY A 18 -0.29 16.22 5.94
C GLY A 18 0.46 14.89 6.05
N THR A 19 0.85 14.31 4.92
CA THR A 19 1.64 13.06 4.86
C THR A 19 2.99 13.22 5.57
N ARG A 20 3.70 14.32 5.32
CA ARG A 20 4.98 14.61 5.99
C ARG A 20 4.84 14.78 7.50
N LEU A 21 3.86 15.55 7.95
CA LEU A 21 3.59 15.73 9.38
C LEU A 21 3.28 14.42 10.09
N ILE A 22 2.52 13.53 9.44
CA ILE A 22 2.25 12.18 9.94
C ILE A 22 3.55 11.38 10.08
N MET A 23 4.37 11.33 9.02
CA MET A 23 5.64 10.61 9.02
C MET A 23 6.61 11.14 10.08
N ASP A 24 6.71 12.46 10.21
CA ASP A 24 7.57 13.13 11.19
C ASP A 24 7.11 12.81 12.62
N ALA A 25 5.80 12.85 12.89
CA ALA A 25 5.24 12.49 14.19
C ALA A 25 5.51 11.01 14.55
N LEU A 26 5.34 10.09 13.59
CA LEU A 26 5.62 8.67 13.78
C LEU A 26 7.11 8.42 14.06
N LYS A 27 8.01 9.11 13.35
CA LYS A 27 9.46 9.01 13.59
C LYS A 27 9.88 9.63 14.92
N ALA A 28 9.30 10.77 15.27
CA ALA A 28 9.60 11.47 16.53
C ALA A 28 9.15 10.70 17.77
N ASN A 29 8.15 9.80 17.65
CA ASN A 29 7.72 8.94 18.74
C ASN A 29 8.85 8.03 19.27
N GLY A 30 9.82 7.65 18.43
CA GLY A 30 11.00 6.86 18.82
C GLY A 30 10.75 5.37 19.09
N VAL A 31 9.49 4.93 19.25
CA VAL A 31 9.12 3.52 19.46
C VAL A 31 8.53 2.90 18.19
N VAL A 32 7.82 3.70 17.39
CA VAL A 32 7.22 3.24 16.14
C VAL A 32 8.31 3.01 15.08
N LYS A 33 8.37 1.80 14.55
CA LYS A 33 9.28 1.42 13.46
C LYS A 33 8.62 1.65 12.10
N PRO A 34 9.18 2.46 11.20
CA PRO A 34 8.56 2.76 9.90
C PRO A 34 8.16 1.53 9.09
N GLU A 35 8.96 0.47 9.11
CA GLU A 35 8.72 -0.78 8.38
C GLU A 35 7.50 -1.58 8.88
N ARG A 36 6.92 -1.19 10.02
CA ARG A 36 5.69 -1.75 10.61
C ARG A 36 4.45 -0.86 10.39
N VAL A 37 4.59 0.19 9.57
CA VAL A 37 3.52 1.15 9.33
C VAL A 37 3.24 1.30 7.83
N ILE A 38 1.96 1.20 7.47
CA ILE A 38 1.44 1.60 6.16
C ILE A 38 0.94 3.04 6.25
N ILE A 39 1.46 3.89 5.38
CA ILE A 39 0.86 5.19 5.08
C ILE A 39 -0.05 4.99 3.89
N ASP A 40 -1.36 5.01 4.12
CA ASP A 40 -2.37 4.68 3.10
C ASP A 40 -2.87 5.92 2.35
N HIS A 41 -3.50 5.69 1.21
CA HIS A 41 -3.96 6.70 0.26
C HIS A 41 -2.84 7.57 -0.31
N VAL A 42 -1.66 6.99 -0.55
CA VAL A 42 -0.58 7.70 -1.25
C VAL A 42 -1.01 8.05 -2.68
N GLU A 43 -0.38 9.09 -3.21
CA GLU A 43 -0.54 9.56 -4.58
C GLU A 43 0.84 9.63 -5.23
N GLU A 44 0.88 9.91 -6.53
CA GLU A 44 2.10 9.90 -7.35
C GLU A 44 3.21 10.78 -6.76
N HIS A 45 2.84 11.89 -6.12
CA HIS A 45 3.76 12.86 -5.55
C HIS A 45 4.10 12.63 -4.07
N THR A 46 3.51 11.62 -3.41
CA THR A 46 3.80 11.27 -2.00
C THR A 46 4.37 9.88 -1.82
N ILE A 47 4.11 8.95 -2.74
CA ILE A 47 4.57 7.56 -2.66
C ILE A 47 6.10 7.45 -2.47
N GLY A 48 6.88 8.23 -3.21
CA GLY A 48 8.34 8.24 -3.10
C GLY A 48 8.80 8.66 -1.70
N GLU A 49 8.24 9.75 -1.16
CA GLU A 49 8.59 10.25 0.17
C GLU A 49 8.29 9.24 1.27
N VAL A 50 7.17 8.51 1.15
CA VAL A 50 6.78 7.44 2.08
C VAL A 50 7.79 6.28 2.04
N LEU A 51 8.15 5.83 0.83
CA LEU A 51 9.08 4.72 0.66
C LEU A 51 10.50 5.07 1.12
N ASP A 52 10.98 6.28 0.78
CA ASP A 52 12.28 6.82 1.19
C ASP A 52 12.36 6.98 2.71
N ALA A 53 11.23 7.31 3.34
CA ALA A 53 11.13 7.42 4.78
C ALA A 53 11.12 6.07 5.53
N GLY A 54 11.12 4.94 4.81
CA GLY A 54 11.17 3.58 5.36
C GLY A 54 9.81 2.94 5.62
N PHE A 55 8.72 3.65 5.30
CA PHE A 55 7.35 3.16 5.48
C PHE A 55 6.92 2.22 4.35
N TRP A 56 5.75 1.60 4.53
CA TRP A 56 4.99 0.98 3.44
C TRP A 56 4.03 1.98 2.81
N ALA A 57 3.95 1.96 1.48
CA ALA A 57 3.05 2.81 0.72
C ALA A 57 1.74 2.06 0.42
N GLY A 58 0.63 2.54 0.99
CA GLY A 58 -0.71 2.03 0.70
C GLY A 58 -1.36 2.79 -0.45
N ILE A 59 -1.64 2.07 -1.55
CA ILE A 59 -2.38 2.59 -2.69
C ILE A 59 -3.80 2.03 -2.62
N THR A 60 -4.74 2.92 -2.36
CA THR A 60 -6.16 2.59 -2.40
C THR A 60 -6.72 2.80 -3.80
N LEU A 61 -7.26 1.71 -4.36
CA LEU A 61 -7.96 1.67 -5.62
C LEU A 61 -9.43 2.01 -5.38
N TYR A 62 -9.80 3.25 -5.66
CA TYR A 62 -11.16 3.76 -5.48
C TYR A 62 -11.57 4.54 -6.74
N PRO A 63 -12.60 4.09 -7.49
CA PRO A 63 -12.86 4.57 -8.84
C PRO A 63 -13.03 6.08 -8.98
N GLU A 64 -13.62 6.74 -7.98
CA GLU A 64 -14.04 8.15 -8.09
C GLU A 64 -13.11 9.13 -7.36
N SER A 65 -12.52 8.74 -6.23
CA SER A 65 -11.86 9.68 -5.31
C SER A 65 -10.38 9.36 -5.01
N LYS A 66 -9.86 8.22 -5.48
CA LYS A 66 -8.47 7.79 -5.21
C LYS A 66 -7.80 7.30 -6.51
N ALA A 67 -6.89 6.33 -6.42
CA ALA A 67 -6.17 5.82 -7.57
C ALA A 67 -7.04 4.89 -8.41
N THR A 68 -6.90 4.97 -9.73
CA THR A 68 -7.40 3.94 -10.65
C THR A 68 -6.35 2.83 -10.78
N PRO A 69 -6.73 1.62 -11.27
CA PRO A 69 -5.75 0.58 -11.56
C PRO A 69 -4.60 1.04 -12.47
N VAL A 70 -4.91 1.83 -13.50
CA VAL A 70 -3.92 2.43 -14.42
C VAL A 70 -2.92 3.31 -13.67
N ARG A 71 -3.42 4.26 -12.86
CA ARG A 71 -2.57 5.15 -12.05
C ARG A 71 -1.72 4.39 -11.02
N ALA A 72 -2.28 3.34 -10.42
CA ALA A 72 -1.54 2.49 -9.50
C ALA A 72 -0.37 1.79 -10.20
N VAL A 73 -0.58 1.28 -11.42
CA VAL A 73 0.49 0.66 -12.21
C VAL A 73 1.54 1.70 -12.65
N ASP A 74 1.12 2.92 -13.01
CA ASP A 74 2.06 4.02 -13.30
C ASP A 74 2.96 4.34 -12.09
N MET A 75 2.42 4.35 -10.87
CA MET A 75 3.21 4.51 -9.65
C MET A 75 4.18 3.33 -9.42
N LEU A 76 3.70 2.10 -9.62
CA LEU A 76 4.52 0.89 -9.41
C LEU A 76 5.71 0.82 -10.35
N GLU A 77 5.56 1.27 -11.60
CA GLU A 77 6.62 1.31 -12.60
C GLU A 77 7.73 2.32 -12.24
N ASN A 78 7.39 3.37 -11.48
CA ASN A 78 8.35 4.40 -11.06
C ASN A 78 9.08 4.09 -9.74
N PHE A 79 8.48 3.30 -8.84
CA PHE A 79 8.93 3.22 -7.45
C PHE A 79 9.38 1.84 -6.96
N ALA A 80 9.64 0.87 -7.84
CA ALA A 80 10.11 -0.48 -7.52
C ALA A 80 9.37 -1.10 -6.31
N SER A 81 8.35 -1.90 -6.59
CA SER A 81 7.27 -2.39 -5.71
C SER A 81 7.59 -3.04 -4.34
N GLN A 82 8.79 -2.97 -3.78
CA GLN A 82 9.21 -3.78 -2.63
C GLN A 82 8.48 -3.52 -1.30
N ARG A 83 7.82 -2.36 -1.12
CA ARG A 83 7.03 -2.01 0.08
C ARG A 83 5.71 -1.32 -0.28
N VAL A 84 5.03 -1.83 -1.29
CA VAL A 84 3.73 -1.30 -1.73
C VAL A 84 2.60 -2.25 -1.36
N TRP A 85 1.51 -1.71 -0.84
CA TRP A 85 0.28 -2.43 -0.51
C TRP A 85 -0.87 -1.89 -1.38
N LEU A 86 -1.52 -2.78 -2.15
CA LEU A 86 -2.74 -2.44 -2.89
C LEU A 86 -3.99 -2.84 -2.09
N ASN A 87 -4.97 -1.95 -1.99
CA ASN A 87 -6.28 -2.26 -1.41
C ASN A 87 -7.41 -1.59 -2.19
N SER A 88 -8.66 -2.05 -2.02
CA SER A 88 -9.85 -1.51 -2.69
C SER A 88 -10.74 -0.65 -1.79
N ALA A 89 -10.34 -0.42 -0.52
CA ALA A 89 -11.10 0.27 0.54
C ALA A 89 -12.63 0.07 0.43
N CYS A 90 -13.08 -1.18 0.39
CA CYS A 90 -14.51 -1.51 0.27
C CYS A 90 -15.28 -1.03 1.50
N ASP A 91 -15.67 0.23 1.47
CA ASP A 91 -16.31 0.96 2.55
C ASP A 91 -17.71 1.45 2.13
N TRP A 92 -18.14 2.58 2.65
CA TRP A 92 -19.50 3.12 2.52
C TRP A 92 -19.83 3.72 1.15
N GLY A 93 -18.85 3.97 0.28
CA GLY A 93 -19.13 4.52 -1.05
C GLY A 93 -19.02 3.49 -2.18
N VAL A 94 -19.01 3.99 -3.43
CA VAL A 94 -18.88 3.14 -4.63
C VAL A 94 -17.48 2.53 -4.67
N SER A 95 -17.40 1.28 -4.25
CA SER A 95 -16.17 0.49 -4.23
C SER A 95 -16.24 -0.67 -5.22
N ASP A 96 -15.06 -1.15 -5.62
CA ASP A 96 -14.92 -2.28 -6.53
C ASP A 96 -14.14 -3.41 -5.81
N PRO A 97 -14.80 -4.49 -5.37
CA PRO A 97 -14.14 -5.56 -4.63
C PRO A 97 -13.09 -6.32 -5.44
N ILE A 98 -13.09 -6.16 -6.77
CA ILE A 98 -12.11 -6.78 -7.67
C ILE A 98 -11.11 -5.76 -8.24
N ALA A 99 -10.97 -4.57 -7.63
CA ALA A 99 -10.03 -3.55 -8.09
C ALA A 99 -8.56 -4.02 -8.07
N VAL A 100 -8.14 -4.75 -7.02
CA VAL A 100 -6.79 -5.33 -6.95
C VAL A 100 -6.54 -6.35 -8.07
N PRO A 101 -7.44 -7.34 -8.31
CA PRO A 101 -7.38 -8.19 -9.50
C PRO A 101 -7.31 -7.42 -10.83
N LYS A 102 -8.06 -6.32 -10.97
CA LYS A 102 -8.02 -5.47 -12.18
C LYS A 102 -6.66 -4.78 -12.35
N ALA A 103 -6.04 -4.31 -11.27
CA ALA A 103 -4.68 -3.78 -11.31
C ALA A 103 -3.66 -4.85 -11.72
N ALA A 104 -3.80 -6.09 -11.22
CA ALA A 104 -2.97 -7.22 -11.65
C ALA A 104 -3.14 -7.55 -13.14
N GLN A 105 -4.36 -7.46 -13.68
CA GLN A 105 -4.61 -7.62 -15.12
C GLN A 105 -3.97 -6.49 -15.94
N GLU A 106 -4.02 -5.25 -15.45
CA GLU A 106 -3.37 -4.12 -16.11
C GLU A 106 -1.84 -4.30 -16.13
N MET A 107 -1.24 -4.73 -15.02
CA MET A 107 0.19 -5.09 -14.98
C MET A 107 0.52 -6.17 -16.03
N ARG A 108 -0.30 -7.23 -16.13
CA ARG A 108 -0.10 -8.28 -17.14
C ARG A 108 -0.19 -7.71 -18.56
N ARG A 109 -1.16 -6.83 -18.83
CA ARG A 109 -1.35 -6.19 -20.14
C ARG A 109 -0.13 -5.33 -20.52
N ARG A 110 0.56 -4.75 -19.54
CA ARG A 110 1.79 -3.97 -19.73
C ARG A 110 3.07 -4.80 -19.73
N GLY A 111 2.97 -6.13 -19.66
CA GLY A 111 4.12 -7.04 -19.79
C GLY A 111 4.88 -7.31 -18.48
N HIS A 112 4.32 -6.96 -17.32
CA HIS A 112 4.90 -7.38 -16.03
C HIS A 112 4.85 -8.90 -15.88
N SER A 113 5.90 -9.47 -15.29
CA SER A 113 6.00 -10.92 -15.10
C SER A 113 4.99 -11.43 -14.07
N ALA A 114 4.60 -12.69 -14.18
CA ALA A 114 3.74 -13.34 -13.19
C ALA A 114 4.35 -13.25 -11.78
N THR A 115 5.67 -13.40 -11.66
CA THR A 115 6.42 -13.27 -10.39
C THR A 115 6.31 -11.85 -9.80
N ALA A 116 6.41 -10.81 -10.64
CA ALA A 116 6.28 -9.43 -10.16
C ALA A 116 4.86 -9.15 -9.64
N ILE A 117 3.85 -9.66 -10.35
CA ILE A 117 2.44 -9.53 -9.96
C ILE A 117 2.18 -10.30 -8.65
N ASP A 118 2.65 -11.54 -8.53
CA ASP A 118 2.49 -12.35 -7.33
C ASP A 118 3.22 -11.74 -6.12
N SER A 119 4.44 -11.25 -6.33
CA SER A 119 5.20 -10.54 -5.30
C SER A 119 4.45 -9.31 -4.77
N LEU A 120 3.73 -8.57 -5.62
CA LEU A 120 2.99 -7.39 -5.20
C LEU A 120 1.64 -7.76 -4.55
N VAL A 121 0.86 -8.62 -5.19
CA VAL A 121 -0.53 -8.91 -4.80
C VAL A 121 -0.59 -9.85 -3.60
N TYR A 122 0.38 -10.74 -3.46
CA TYR A 122 0.44 -11.73 -2.38
C TYR A 122 1.67 -11.54 -1.48
N GLY A 123 2.86 -11.52 -2.09
CA GLY A 123 4.12 -11.50 -1.36
C GLY A 123 4.27 -10.30 -0.42
N ASN A 124 3.93 -9.11 -0.88
CA ASN A 124 3.99 -7.88 -0.10
C ASN A 124 3.00 -7.90 1.08
N PRO A 125 1.70 -8.21 0.89
CA PRO A 125 0.79 -8.38 2.00
C PRO A 125 1.25 -9.40 3.05
N VAL A 126 1.70 -10.57 2.61
CA VAL A 126 2.25 -11.60 3.51
C VAL A 126 3.47 -11.06 4.25
N ARG A 127 4.41 -10.42 3.56
CA ARG A 127 5.61 -9.84 4.18
C ARG A 127 5.28 -8.79 5.22
N PHE A 128 4.31 -7.91 4.95
CA PHE A 128 3.88 -6.91 5.94
C PHE A 128 3.20 -7.57 7.14
N LEU A 129 2.20 -8.43 6.89
CA LEU A 129 1.39 -9.03 7.95
C LEU A 129 2.15 -10.07 8.80
N SER A 130 3.15 -10.75 8.24
CA SER A 130 3.99 -11.73 8.96
C SER A 130 4.84 -11.11 10.07
N GLN A 131 4.93 -9.78 10.10
CA GLN A 131 5.51 -9.04 11.21
C GLN A 131 4.62 -9.05 12.48
N CYS A 132 3.37 -9.55 12.37
CA CYS A 132 2.46 -9.79 13.47
C CYS A 132 2.46 -11.28 13.84
N PRO A 133 2.72 -11.66 15.11
CA PRO A 133 2.81 -13.07 15.52
C PRO A 133 1.47 -13.83 15.41
N ASN A 134 0.35 -13.11 15.31
CA ASN A 134 -0.97 -13.71 15.16
C ASN A 134 -1.35 -13.99 13.70
N PHE A 135 -0.59 -13.44 12.73
CA PHE A 135 -0.83 -13.70 11.33
C PHE A 135 -0.35 -15.11 10.98
N LYS A 136 -1.22 -15.86 10.30
CA LYS A 136 -0.89 -17.17 9.74
C LYS A 136 -1.03 -17.07 8.23
N ASP A 137 0.06 -17.36 7.52
CA ASP A 137 0.05 -17.37 6.07
C ASP A 137 -1.00 -18.37 5.55
N PRO A 138 -2.01 -17.92 4.77
CA PRO A 138 -3.03 -18.81 4.24
C PRO A 138 -2.49 -19.93 3.33
N ALA A 139 -1.34 -19.73 2.68
CA ALA A 139 -0.69 -20.79 1.91
C ALA A 139 -0.13 -21.90 2.80
N ALA A 140 0.33 -21.56 4.01
CA ALA A 140 0.82 -22.53 4.99
C ALA A 140 -0.30 -23.30 5.70
N LEU A 141 -1.57 -22.89 5.56
CA LEU A 141 -2.74 -23.59 6.12
C LEU A 141 -3.29 -24.70 5.21
N LYS A 142 -2.74 -24.85 4.00
CA LYS A 142 -3.16 -25.85 3.01
C LYS A 142 -2.29 -27.12 3.02
N SER A 143 -1.28 -27.19 3.89
CA SER A 143 -0.43 -28.37 4.13
C SER A 143 -0.86 -29.09 5.41
#